data_AF-A0A167IUG1-F1
#
_entry.id   AF-A0A167IUG1-F1
#
_cell.length_a   1.000
_cell.length_b   1.000
_cell.length_c   1.000
_cell.angle_alpha   90.00
_cell.angle_beta   90.00
_cell.angle_gamma   90.00
#
_symmetry.space_group_name_H-M   'P 1'
#
loop_
_entity.id
_entity.type
_entity.pdbx_description
1 polymer ?
#
loop_
_entity_poly.entity_id
_entity_poly.type
_entity_poly.pdbx_seq_one_letter_code
_entity_poly.pdbx_strand_id
1 'polypeptide(L)'
;MGLMDKIFGSKVTYPPLPAGNEAVARLDEVKAPLEELAYKVSDHMEVVPAEHEAFVFFGKPPKNFGIAWIHDGKVTGLKEFAAEHGLSPIDVGQLIVQLGEAYQHASEAPRYSAEFGGKQMVVIPSTGLEQEVHQIIANTLH
;
A
#
# COMPACT_ATOMS: atom_id res chain seq x y z
N MET A 1 -7.00 -16.96 17.70
CA MET A 1 -8.04 -16.06 18.25
C MET A 1 -7.88 -14.71 17.58
N GLY A 2 -8.92 -14.25 16.88
CA GLY A 2 -8.83 -13.25 15.81
C GLY A 2 -8.96 -11.80 16.28
N LEU A 3 -7.83 -11.15 16.53
CA LEU A 3 -7.76 -9.69 16.62
C LEU A 3 -7.73 -9.02 15.22
N MET A 4 -7.47 -9.79 14.16
CA MET A 4 -7.39 -9.30 12.78
C MET A 4 -8.75 -9.01 12.12
N ASP A 5 -9.83 -9.67 12.56
CA ASP A 5 -11.17 -9.47 11.98
C ASP A 5 -11.78 -8.11 12.34
N LYS A 6 -11.32 -7.49 13.42
CA LYS A 6 -11.88 -6.23 13.93
C LYS A 6 -11.35 -4.97 13.24
N ILE A 7 -10.14 -5.00 12.67
CA ILE A 7 -9.49 -3.81 12.10
C ILE A 7 -9.96 -3.54 10.66
N PHE A 8 -10.43 -4.56 9.94
CA PHE A 8 -10.77 -4.46 8.52
C PHE A 8 -12.27 -4.60 8.18
N GLY A 9 -13.14 -4.81 9.17
CA GLY A 9 -14.58 -5.06 8.96
C GLY A 9 -15.52 -4.12 9.73
N SER A 10 -15.02 -3.45 10.77
CA SER A 10 -15.73 -2.36 11.41
C SER A 10 -15.37 -1.08 10.67
N LYS A 11 -16.28 -0.12 10.49
CA LYS A 11 -15.95 1.24 10.02
C LYS A 11 -14.98 1.90 11.01
N VAL A 12 -13.70 1.52 10.97
CA VAL A 12 -12.66 2.19 11.74
C VAL A 12 -12.52 3.55 11.08
N THR A 13 -13.13 4.54 11.72
CA THR A 13 -13.06 5.91 11.23
C THR A 13 -11.71 6.42 11.70
N TYR A 14 -10.73 6.36 10.81
CA TYR A 14 -9.40 6.89 11.10
C TYR A 14 -9.46 8.41 11.19
N PRO A 15 -8.65 9.04 12.06
CA PRO A 15 -8.54 10.49 12.10
C PRO A 15 -8.12 11.02 10.73
N PRO A 16 -8.61 12.20 10.31
CA PRO A 16 -8.17 12.79 9.05
C PRO A 16 -6.66 13.02 9.06
N LEU A 17 -6.01 12.83 7.92
CA LEU A 17 -4.59 13.09 7.76
C LEU A 17 -4.29 14.55 8.14
N PRO A 18 -3.40 14.82 9.11
CA PRO A 18 -3.10 16.17 9.53
C PRO A 18 -2.47 16.97 8.37
N ALA A 19 -3.03 18.13 8.07
CA ALA A 19 -2.51 19.04 7.07
C ALA A 19 -1.11 19.53 7.49
N GLY A 20 -0.13 19.42 6.58
CA GLY A 20 1.26 19.86 6.82
C GLY A 20 2.26 18.76 7.19
N ASN A 21 1.85 17.49 7.19
CA ASN A 21 2.80 16.36 7.25
C ASN A 21 3.44 16.13 5.87
N GLU A 22 4.72 15.72 5.83
CA GLU A 22 5.42 15.24 4.63
C GLU A 22 4.63 14.19 3.85
N ALA A 23 3.86 13.36 4.56
CA ALA A 23 2.92 12.42 3.96
C ALA A 23 1.92 13.09 2.99
N VAL A 24 1.44 14.29 3.31
CA VAL A 24 0.51 15.04 2.43
C VAL A 24 1.23 15.50 1.17
N ALA A 25 2.45 16.02 1.30
CA ALA A 25 3.24 16.47 0.15
C ALA A 25 3.55 15.30 -0.80
N ARG A 26 4.00 14.17 -0.25
CA ARG A 26 4.25 12.93 -0.99
C ARG A 26 2.99 12.43 -1.72
N LEU A 27 1.84 12.45 -1.04
CA LEU A 27 0.56 12.05 -1.64
C LEU A 27 0.08 13.00 -2.73
N ASP A 28 0.38 14.30 -2.64
CA ASP A 28 0.02 15.28 -3.66
C ASP A 28 0.80 15.03 -4.97
N GLU A 29 2.08 14.66 -4.87
CA GLU A 29 2.91 14.27 -6.03
C GLU A 29 2.34 13.05 -6.77
N VAL A 30 1.84 12.06 -6.03
CA VAL A 30 1.25 10.82 -6.60
C VAL A 30 -0.27 10.86 -6.71
N LYS A 31 -0.90 12.03 -6.53
CA LYS A 31 -2.36 12.12 -6.43
C LYS A 31 -3.07 11.61 -7.68
N ALA A 32 -2.66 12.08 -8.85
CA ALA A 32 -3.30 11.71 -10.12
C ALA A 32 -3.29 10.18 -10.37
N PRO A 33 -2.13 9.47 -10.31
CA PRO A 33 -2.12 8.02 -10.45
C PRO A 33 -2.85 7.29 -9.32
N LEU A 34 -2.86 7.85 -8.11
CA LEU A 34 -3.60 7.29 -6.98
C LEU A 34 -5.12 7.34 -7.21
N GLU A 35 -5.63 8.44 -7.74
CA GLU A 35 -7.04 8.58 -8.13
C GLU A 35 -7.41 7.61 -9.25
N GLU A 36 -6.57 7.44 -10.26
CA GLU A 36 -6.77 6.42 -11.30
C GLU A 36 -6.87 5.01 -10.72
N LEU A 37 -5.97 4.66 -9.79
CA LEU A 37 -6.01 3.37 -9.11
C LEU A 37 -7.29 3.22 -8.29
N ALA A 38 -7.76 4.31 -7.67
CA ALA A 38 -9.02 4.34 -6.93
C ALA A 38 -10.25 3.99 -7.76
N TYR A 39 -10.26 4.41 -9.02
CA TYR A 39 -11.31 4.09 -9.97
C TYR A 39 -11.22 2.64 -10.48
N LYS A 40 -10.00 2.10 -10.57
CA LYS A 40 -9.76 0.72 -11.05
C LYS A 40 -10.02 -0.32 -9.96
N VAL A 41 -9.71 0.01 -8.70
CA VAL A 41 -9.80 -0.92 -7.56
C VAL A 41 -11.04 -0.59 -6.73
N SER A 42 -11.98 -1.52 -6.67
CA SER A 42 -13.20 -1.37 -5.85
C SER A 42 -12.93 -1.59 -4.35
N ASP A 43 -11.93 -2.40 -4.01
CA ASP A 43 -11.57 -2.74 -2.63
C ASP A 43 -11.05 -1.55 -1.79
N HIS A 44 -10.96 -1.77 -0.48
CA HIS A 44 -10.34 -0.84 0.46
C HIS A 44 -8.85 -0.69 0.13
N MET A 45 -8.38 0.55 0.07
CA MET A 45 -6.99 0.88 -0.25
C MET A 45 -6.31 1.55 0.92
N GLU A 46 -5.09 1.12 1.19
CA GLU A 46 -4.20 1.69 2.19
C GLU A 46 -2.92 2.15 1.50
N VAL A 47 -2.58 3.42 1.69
CA VAL A 47 -1.48 4.09 1.00
C VAL A 47 -0.38 4.39 1.99
N VAL A 48 0.83 3.99 1.64
CA VAL A 48 2.07 4.29 2.36
C VAL A 48 2.85 5.29 1.52
N PRO A 49 2.87 6.57 1.91
CA PRO A 49 3.60 7.59 1.17
C PRO A 49 5.11 7.46 1.41
N ALA A 50 5.88 7.38 0.33
CA ALA A 50 7.32 7.28 0.31
C ALA A 50 7.96 8.46 -0.45
N GLU A 51 9.28 8.57 -0.46
CA GLU A 51 9.96 9.62 -1.25
C GLU A 51 9.78 9.40 -2.76
N HIS A 52 9.10 10.32 -3.44
CA HIS A 52 8.78 10.26 -4.88
C HIS A 52 7.98 9.03 -5.35
N GLU A 53 7.47 8.23 -4.41
CA GLU A 53 6.68 7.04 -4.71
C GLU A 53 5.61 6.80 -3.63
N ALA A 54 4.68 5.89 -3.90
CA ALA A 54 3.70 5.48 -2.90
C ALA A 54 3.30 4.02 -3.07
N PHE A 55 3.24 3.28 -1.96
CA PHE A 55 2.80 1.89 -1.95
C PHE A 55 1.33 1.81 -1.58
N VAL A 56 0.53 1.17 -2.41
CA VAL A 56 -0.91 1.01 -2.25
C VAL A 56 -1.23 -0.46 -2.02
N PHE A 57 -1.71 -0.77 -0.83
CA PHE A 57 -2.18 -2.08 -0.44
C PHE A 57 -3.69 -2.14 -0.60
N PHE A 58 -4.19 -3.25 -1.13
CA PHE A 58 -5.62 -3.49 -1.25
C PHE A 58 -5.98 -4.95 -1.01
N GLY A 59 -7.20 -5.15 -0.49
CA GLY A 59 -7.70 -6.46 -0.10
C GLY A 59 -7.11 -6.98 1.22
N LYS A 60 -7.38 -8.25 1.55
CA LYS A 60 -7.08 -8.83 2.87
C LYS A 60 -5.95 -9.86 2.81
N PRO A 61 -4.85 -9.66 3.55
CA PRO A 61 -3.86 -10.72 3.75
C PRO A 61 -4.44 -11.92 4.51
N PRO A 62 -3.98 -13.16 4.22
CA PRO A 62 -3.02 -13.53 3.17
C PRO A 62 -3.69 -13.91 1.82
N LYS A 63 -5.01 -14.12 1.77
CA LYS A 63 -5.67 -14.76 0.60
C LYS A 63 -6.02 -13.81 -0.55
N ASN A 64 -6.34 -12.55 -0.27
CA ASN A 64 -6.76 -11.55 -1.27
C ASN A 64 -5.90 -10.29 -1.14
N PHE A 65 -4.61 -10.43 -0.84
CA PHE A 65 -3.70 -9.31 -0.70
C PHE A 65 -3.13 -8.92 -2.05
N GLY A 66 -3.34 -7.67 -2.42
CA GLY A 66 -2.72 -7.04 -3.57
C GLY A 66 -1.89 -5.85 -3.13
N ILE A 67 -0.80 -5.61 -3.85
CA ILE A 67 -0.01 -4.40 -3.77
C ILE A 67 0.09 -3.80 -5.18
N ALA A 68 0.02 -2.49 -5.23
CA ALA A 68 0.51 -1.68 -6.33
C ALA A 68 1.42 -0.61 -5.75
N TRP A 69 2.35 -0.11 -6.53
CA TRP A 69 3.11 1.07 -6.14
C TRP A 69 3.13 2.07 -7.29
N ILE A 70 3.24 3.31 -6.90
CA ILE A 70 3.24 4.44 -7.80
C ILE A 70 4.65 4.96 -7.85
N HIS A 71 5.31 4.87 -8.99
CA HIS A 71 6.65 5.39 -9.21
C HIS A 71 6.69 6.10 -10.57
N ASP A 72 7.46 7.17 -10.70
CA ASP A 72 7.60 7.92 -11.96
C ASP A 72 6.25 8.32 -12.61
N GLY A 73 5.23 8.57 -11.79
CA GLY A 73 3.86 8.86 -12.25
C GLY A 73 3.10 7.69 -12.87
N LYS A 74 3.63 6.47 -12.77
CA LYS A 74 2.99 5.22 -13.23
C LYS A 74 2.59 4.35 -12.06
N VAL A 75 1.47 3.66 -12.22
CA VAL A 75 1.03 2.63 -11.27
C VAL A 75 1.49 1.28 -11.77
N THR A 76 2.34 0.62 -10.99
CA THR A 76 2.85 -0.72 -11.26
C THR A 76 2.25 -1.68 -10.24
N GLY A 77 1.44 -2.62 -10.72
CA GLY A 77 0.90 -3.68 -9.89
C GLY A 77 1.92 -4.80 -9.70
N LEU A 78 1.75 -5.59 -8.63
CA LEU A 78 2.56 -6.78 -8.38
C LEU A 78 2.63 -7.73 -9.59
N LYS A 79 1.50 -7.89 -10.29
CA LYS A 79 1.39 -8.80 -11.43
C LYS A 79 2.17 -8.28 -12.63
N GLU A 80 2.06 -6.98 -12.92
CA GLU A 80 2.81 -6.31 -13.97
C GLU A 80 4.31 -6.40 -13.69
N PHE A 81 4.73 -6.06 -12.48
CA PHE A 81 6.13 -6.18 -12.06
C PHE A 81 6.69 -7.59 -12.19
N ALA A 82 5.94 -8.59 -11.72
CA ALA A 82 6.34 -9.99 -11.88
C ALA A 82 6.50 -10.38 -13.34
N ALA A 83 5.63 -9.91 -14.22
CA ALA A 83 5.73 -10.16 -15.65
C ALA A 83 6.92 -9.43 -16.30
N GLU A 84 7.17 -8.17 -15.92
CA GLU A 84 8.29 -7.36 -16.43
C GLU A 84 9.65 -7.92 -16.03
N HIS A 85 9.75 -8.42 -14.79
CA HIS A 85 10.99 -9.00 -14.26
C HIS A 85 11.11 -10.52 -14.43
N GLY A 86 10.12 -11.16 -15.07
CA GLY A 86 10.12 -12.60 -15.31
C GLY A 86 10.12 -13.45 -14.03
N LEU A 87 9.53 -12.92 -12.94
CA LEU A 87 9.45 -13.60 -11.66
C LEU A 87 8.63 -14.89 -11.78
N SER A 88 9.09 -15.95 -11.13
CA SER A 88 8.34 -17.19 -11.10
C SER A 88 7.12 -17.05 -10.18
N PRO A 89 6.09 -17.91 -10.32
CA PRO A 89 4.97 -17.93 -9.39
C PRO A 89 5.38 -18.16 -7.92
N ILE A 90 6.54 -18.81 -7.70
CA ILE A 90 7.10 -19.02 -6.37
C ILE A 90 7.63 -17.71 -5.80
N ASP A 91 8.39 -16.95 -6.59
CA ASP A 91 8.95 -15.65 -6.17
C ASP A 91 7.83 -14.65 -5.87
N VAL A 92 6.79 -14.60 -6.72
CA VAL A 92 5.60 -13.78 -6.49
C VAL A 92 4.88 -14.19 -5.21
N GLY A 93 4.76 -15.50 -4.96
CA GLY A 93 4.18 -16.01 -3.73
C GLY A 93 4.96 -15.61 -2.48
N GLN A 94 6.29 -15.68 -2.52
CA GLN A 94 7.17 -15.24 -1.43
C GLN A 94 7.07 -13.73 -1.21
N LEU A 95 7.06 -12.95 -2.29
CA LEU A 95 6.91 -11.50 -2.26
C LEU A 95 5.59 -11.10 -1.56
N ILE A 96 4.46 -11.74 -1.92
CA ILE A 96 3.16 -11.50 -1.25
C ILE A 96 3.23 -11.80 0.25
N VAL A 97 3.88 -12.91 0.63
CA VAL A 97 4.00 -13.30 2.04
C VAL A 97 4.83 -12.27 2.81
N GLN A 98 6.00 -11.91 2.31
CA GLN A 98 6.89 -10.93 2.95
C GLN A 98 6.24 -9.56 3.08
N LEU A 99 5.56 -9.08 2.03
CA LEU A 99 4.82 -7.82 2.07
C LEU A 99 3.65 -7.87 3.07
N GLY A 100 2.98 -9.01 3.15
CA GLY A 100 1.92 -9.24 4.14
C GLY A 100 2.46 -9.23 5.58
N GLU A 101 3.66 -9.76 5.80
CA GLU A 101 4.36 -9.71 7.09
C GLU A 101 4.79 -8.29 7.45
N ALA A 102 5.42 -7.56 6.52
CA ALA A 102 5.79 -6.16 6.71
C ALA A 102 4.57 -5.29 7.05
N TYR A 103 3.46 -5.49 6.32
CA TYR A 103 2.19 -4.83 6.62
C TYR A 103 1.69 -5.16 8.03
N GLN A 104 1.84 -6.41 8.48
CA GLN A 104 1.48 -6.81 9.85
C GLN A 104 2.40 -6.19 10.90
N HIS A 105 3.69 -6.05 10.64
CA HIS A 105 4.61 -5.33 11.54
C HIS A 105 4.22 -3.86 11.68
N ALA A 106 3.81 -3.23 10.58
CA ALA A 106 3.29 -1.88 10.57
C ALA A 106 1.85 -1.77 11.10
N SER A 107 1.28 -2.84 11.67
CA SER A 107 -0.09 -2.78 12.20
C SER A 107 -0.23 -1.84 13.39
N GLU A 108 0.86 -1.55 14.10
CA GLU A 108 0.91 -0.58 15.20
C GLU A 108 1.13 0.87 14.71
N ALA A 109 1.42 1.07 13.42
CA ALA A 109 1.64 2.39 12.85
C ALA A 109 0.35 3.23 12.87
N PRO A 110 0.49 4.57 12.98
CA PRO A 110 -0.66 5.46 12.93
C PRO A 110 -1.32 5.36 11.55
N ARG A 111 -2.65 5.28 11.55
CA ARG A 111 -3.48 5.24 10.35
C ARG A 111 -4.36 6.48 10.31
N TYR A 112 -4.37 7.12 9.16
CA TYR A 112 -5.15 8.31 8.91
C TYR A 112 -6.12 8.08 7.77
N SER A 113 -7.17 8.89 7.68
CA SER A 113 -8.08 8.91 6.55
C SER A 113 -7.77 10.08 5.64
N ALA A 114 -7.76 9.84 4.33
CA ALA A 114 -7.68 10.88 3.31
C ALA A 114 -8.66 10.55 2.18
N GLU A 115 -9.16 11.57 1.50
CA GLU A 115 -10.06 11.41 0.35
C GLU A 115 -9.31 11.73 -0.94
N PHE A 116 -9.36 10.80 -1.90
CA PHE A 116 -8.75 10.94 -3.21
C PHE A 116 -9.76 10.48 -4.28
N GLY A 117 -10.03 11.31 -5.29
CA GLY A 117 -11.00 10.97 -6.34
C GLY A 117 -12.42 10.70 -5.83
N GLY A 118 -12.80 11.26 -4.68
CA GLY A 118 -14.08 10.99 -4.01
C GLY A 118 -14.16 9.63 -3.30
N LYS A 119 -13.04 8.93 -3.14
CA LYS A 119 -12.94 7.68 -2.39
C LYS A 119 -12.11 7.87 -1.12
N GLN A 120 -12.64 7.36 -0.02
CA GLN A 120 -11.91 7.34 1.25
C GLN A 120 -10.81 6.28 1.20
N MET A 121 -9.58 6.70 1.50
CA MET A 121 -8.39 5.87 1.58
C MET A 121 -7.76 5.99 2.97
N VAL A 122 -7.06 4.94 3.39
CA VAL A 122 -6.29 4.97 4.62
C VAL A 122 -4.85 5.30 4.29
N VAL A 123 -4.27 6.25 5.00
CA VAL A 123 -2.86 6.65 4.85
C VAL A 123 -2.09 6.14 6.04
N ILE A 124 -1.01 5.42 5.79
CA ILE A 124 -0.09 4.89 6.81
C ILE A 124 1.26 5.58 6.62
N PRO A 125 1.52 6.73 7.27
CA PRO A 125 2.80 7.41 7.20
C PRO A 125 3.83 6.67 8.06
N SER A 126 4.29 5.51 7.59
CA SER A 126 5.26 4.67 8.29
C SER A 126 6.52 4.51 7.44
N THR A 127 7.59 5.18 7.86
CA THR A 127 8.92 5.03 7.24
C THR A 127 9.47 3.62 7.42
N GLY A 128 9.12 2.93 8.50
CA GLY A 128 9.51 1.52 8.70
C GLY A 128 8.89 0.61 7.65
N LEU A 129 7.58 0.78 7.39
CA LEU A 129 6.89 0.01 6.35
C LEU A 129 7.42 0.32 4.96
N GLU A 130 7.63 1.61 4.65
CA GLU A 130 8.27 2.07 3.42
C GLU A 130 9.61 1.35 3.19
N GLN A 131 10.51 1.37 4.18
CA GLN A 131 11.83 0.75 4.08
C GLN A 131 11.75 -0.78 3.93
N GLU A 132 10.89 -1.45 4.70
CA GLU A 132 10.70 -2.89 4.59
C GLU A 132 10.18 -3.30 3.21
N VAL A 133 9.16 -2.59 2.69
CA VAL A 133 8.60 -2.86 1.36
C VAL A 133 9.63 -2.65 0.27
N HIS A 134 10.39 -1.56 0.33
CA HIS A 134 11.44 -1.29 -0.63
C HIS A 134 12.55 -2.35 -0.58
N GLN A 135 12.97 -2.79 0.61
CA GLN A 135 13.92 -3.88 0.77
C GLN A 135 13.40 -5.21 0.21
N ILE A 136 12.13 -5.54 0.45
CA ILE A 136 11.50 -6.76 -0.05
C ILE A 136 11.47 -6.78 -1.58
N ILE A 137 11.06 -5.67 -2.21
CA ILE A 137 11.07 -5.52 -3.67
C ILE A 137 12.50 -5.61 -4.21
N ALA A 138 13.45 -4.88 -3.62
CA ALA A 138 14.85 -4.89 -4.06
C ALA A 138 15.49 -6.28 -3.92
N ASN A 139 15.22 -7.00 -2.85
CA ASN A 139 15.72 -8.37 -2.63
C ASN A 139 15.12 -9.38 -3.60
N THR A 140 13.93 -9.13 -4.14
CA THR A 140 13.30 -10.01 -5.14
C THR A 140 13.89 -9.82 -6.54
N LEU A 141 14.53 -8.67 -6.78
CA LEU A 141 15.17 -8.32 -8.06
C LEU A 141 16.63 -8.76 -8.17
N HIS A 142 17.24 -9.22 -7.07
CA HIS A 142 18.63 -9.65 -6.96
C HIS A 142 18.77 -11.15 -6.81
#